data_AF-A0A5M3X051-F1
#
_entry.id   AF-A0A5M3X051-F1
#
_cell.length_a   1.000
_cell.length_b   1.000
_cell.length_c   1.000
_cell.angle_alpha   90.00
_cell.angle_beta   90.00
_cell.angle_gamma   90.00
#
_symmetry.space_group_name_H-M   'P 1'
#
loop_
_entity.id
_entity.type
_entity.pdbx_description
1 polymer ?
#
loop_
_entity_poly.entity_id
_entity_poly.type
_entity_poly.pdbx_seq_one_letter_code
_entity_poly.pdbx_strand_id
1 'polypeptide(L)'
;MLHAVLVGIDRYRDRRIRNLRFARSDAEAVARLLTRIDPAERDIRLLLDEEATKHAIMTEIGVRLRGQAGPDDVVLIYFAGHGSPEQGQHPDDVARYLVTHDTEKSNIYATAIDFDSEINRWFERIDRPKLVLMLIDSCFSGGAGGRTFMGPELQRRRAGSRAPISLSLRDLDLGEGKLIITACGEDERAEESAVVGGGVFTHFLIKGPAATGENTVGLHSLYEQVARSVRDWSRKNQNPIIYGRSSYARFPNVW
;
A
#
# COMPACT_ATOMS: atom_id res chain seq x y z
N MET A 1 12.76 -9.05 15.58
CA MET A 1 12.39 -7.62 15.60
C MET A 1 11.36 -7.33 14.51
N LEU A 2 10.51 -6.33 14.69
CA LEU A 2 9.65 -5.77 13.64
C LEU A 2 10.25 -4.46 13.12
N HIS A 3 10.51 -4.39 11.82
CA HIS A 3 10.89 -3.15 11.15
C HIS A 3 9.70 -2.64 10.33
N ALA A 4 9.30 -1.39 10.51
CA ALA A 4 8.17 -0.81 9.80
C ALA A 4 8.55 0.50 9.09
N VAL A 5 8.12 0.64 7.85
CA VAL A 5 8.07 1.93 7.13
C VAL A 5 6.61 2.19 6.79
N LEU A 6 6.05 3.25 7.36
CA LEU A 6 4.65 3.62 7.26
C LEU A 6 4.55 4.97 6.55
N VAL A 7 3.84 5.00 5.43
CA VAL A 7 3.71 6.18 4.56
C VAL A 7 2.26 6.61 4.51
N GLY A 8 1.99 7.88 4.79
CA GLY A 8 0.65 8.47 4.73
C GLY A 8 0.69 9.85 4.11
N ILE A 9 0.02 10.04 2.96
CA ILE A 9 0.13 11.27 2.17
C ILE A 9 -1.25 11.85 1.90
N ASP A 10 -1.59 12.92 2.61
CA ASP A 10 -2.79 13.72 2.31
C ASP A 10 -2.45 14.92 1.42
N ARG A 11 -1.29 15.55 1.65
CA ARG A 11 -0.89 16.77 0.96
C ARG A 11 0.12 16.49 -0.14
N TYR A 12 -0.19 16.94 -1.35
CA TYR A 12 0.68 16.88 -2.52
C TYR A 12 1.20 18.27 -2.88
N ARG A 13 2.48 18.36 -3.23
CA ARG A 13 3.13 19.62 -3.61
C ARG A 13 2.53 20.18 -4.90
N ASP A 14 2.29 19.32 -5.89
CA ASP A 14 1.63 19.70 -7.12
C ASP A 14 0.12 19.86 -6.90
N ARG A 15 -0.36 21.10 -6.95
CA ARG A 15 -1.77 21.47 -6.71
C ARG A 15 -2.76 20.87 -7.70
N ARG A 16 -2.30 20.29 -8.81
CA ARG A 16 -3.14 19.56 -9.78
C ARG A 16 -3.47 18.13 -9.33
N ILE A 17 -2.75 17.64 -8.32
CA ILE A 17 -3.06 16.42 -7.58
C ILE A 17 -3.92 16.86 -6.39
N ARG A 18 -5.10 16.25 -6.25
CA ARG A 18 -6.04 16.60 -5.18
C ARG A 18 -5.51 16.05 -3.85
N ASN A 19 -5.66 16.81 -2.78
CA ASN A 19 -5.36 16.31 -1.45
C ASN A 19 -6.38 15.23 -1.00
N LEU A 20 -5.88 14.26 -0.24
CA LEU A 20 -6.68 13.31 0.52
C LEU A 20 -6.97 13.87 1.91
N ARG A 21 -7.75 13.14 2.71
CA ARG A 21 -8.17 13.60 4.05
C ARG A 21 -7.71 12.71 5.19
N PHE A 22 -7.42 11.45 4.92
CA PHE A 22 -7.20 10.46 5.97
C PHE A 22 -5.98 9.58 5.76
N ALA A 23 -5.25 9.69 4.64
CA ALA A 23 -4.08 8.86 4.40
C ALA A 23 -2.99 9.10 5.46
N ARG A 24 -2.81 10.35 5.92
CA ARG A 24 -1.91 10.66 7.03
C ARG A 24 -2.39 9.99 8.33
N SER A 25 -3.65 10.19 8.70
CA SER A 25 -4.20 9.67 9.95
C SER A 25 -4.26 8.14 9.97
N ASP A 26 -4.45 7.51 8.81
CA ASP A 26 -4.41 6.07 8.61
C ASP A 26 -3.02 5.50 8.94
N ALA A 27 -1.95 6.10 8.39
CA ALA A 27 -0.57 5.71 8.69
C ALA A 27 -0.22 5.92 10.17
N GLU A 28 -0.65 7.03 10.76
CA GLU A 28 -0.49 7.29 12.21
C GLU A 28 -1.25 6.25 13.05
N ALA A 29 -2.43 5.80 12.61
CA ALA A 29 -3.21 4.81 13.33
C ALA A 29 -2.57 3.41 13.27
N VAL A 30 -2.00 3.03 12.12
CA VAL A 30 -1.19 1.81 12.01
C VAL A 30 0.06 1.91 12.90
N ALA A 31 0.72 3.07 12.95
CA ALA A 31 1.87 3.30 13.85
C ALA A 31 1.48 3.09 15.31
N ARG A 32 0.32 3.61 15.74
CA ARG A 32 -0.24 3.40 17.09
C ARG A 32 -0.57 1.94 17.37
N LEU A 33 -1.07 1.19 16.40
CA LEU A 33 -1.33 -0.24 16.56
C LEU A 33 -0.03 -0.99 16.90
N LEU A 34 1.06 -0.67 16.19
CA LEU A 34 2.37 -1.26 16.43
C LEU A 34 3.02 -0.85 17.76
N THR A 35 2.48 0.14 18.50
CA THR A 35 3.03 0.49 19.82
C THR A 35 2.78 -0.55 20.90
N ARG A 36 1.95 -1.55 20.61
CA ARG A 36 1.69 -2.69 21.49
C ARG A 36 2.82 -3.72 21.51
N ILE A 37 3.73 -3.66 20.52
CA ILE A 37 4.98 -4.43 20.53
C ILE A 37 5.98 -3.72 21.44
N ASP A 38 6.81 -4.49 22.15
CA ASP A 38 7.87 -3.95 22.98
C ASP A 38 8.75 -2.96 22.18
N PRO A 39 9.03 -1.75 22.68
CA PRO A 39 9.94 -0.80 22.04
C PRO A 39 11.32 -1.39 21.65
N ALA A 40 11.85 -2.36 22.39
CA ALA A 40 13.09 -3.04 22.06
C ALA A 40 12.95 -4.04 20.89
N GLU A 41 11.73 -4.45 20.57
CA GLU A 41 11.42 -5.40 19.50
C GLU A 41 10.85 -4.73 18.25
N ARG A 42 10.82 -3.40 18.19
CA ARG A 42 10.29 -2.65 17.03
C ARG A 42 11.14 -1.46 16.63
N ASP A 43 11.23 -1.21 15.33
CA ASP A 43 11.74 0.03 14.75
C ASP A 43 10.75 0.56 13.71
N ILE A 44 10.18 1.73 13.96
CA ILE A 44 9.13 2.32 13.14
C ILE A 44 9.65 3.62 12.53
N ARG A 45 9.50 3.73 11.21
CA ARG A 45 9.69 4.98 10.46
C ARG A 45 8.36 5.39 9.87
N LEU A 46 7.96 6.63 10.15
CA LEU A 46 6.70 7.20 9.73
C LEU A 46 7.02 8.39 8.81
N LEU A 47 6.60 8.32 7.54
CA LEU A 47 6.79 9.36 6.54
C LEU A 47 5.43 9.95 6.20
N LEU A 48 5.20 11.21 6.57
CA LEU A 48 3.91 11.88 6.42
C LEU A 48 4.02 13.11 5.54
N ASP A 49 3.07 13.26 4.62
CA ASP A 49 2.94 14.46 3.78
C ASP A 49 4.28 14.93 3.21
N GLU A 50 4.77 16.11 3.58
CA GLU A 50 6.00 16.73 3.06
C GLU A 50 7.27 15.86 3.22
N GLU A 51 7.28 14.97 4.22
CA GLU A 51 8.39 14.04 4.46
C GLU A 51 8.35 12.82 3.53
N ALA A 52 7.16 12.48 3.00
CA ALA A 52 6.93 11.33 2.14
C ALA A 52 7.27 11.63 0.66
N THR A 53 8.49 12.11 0.45
CA THR A 53 9.07 12.29 -0.89
C THR A 53 9.48 10.96 -1.51
N LYS A 54 9.56 10.88 -2.84
CA LYS A 54 10.10 9.69 -3.54
C LYS A 54 11.48 9.31 -3.02
N HIS A 55 12.35 10.30 -2.83
CA HIS A 55 13.70 10.07 -2.31
C HIS A 55 13.66 9.44 -0.91
N ALA A 56 12.93 10.03 0.03
CA ALA A 56 12.85 9.54 1.40
C ALA A 56 12.27 8.11 1.47
N ILE A 57 11.19 7.84 0.73
CA ILE A 57 10.57 6.51 0.69
C ILE A 57 11.55 5.47 0.13
N MET A 58 12.23 5.80 -0.97
CA MET A 58 13.25 4.92 -1.57
C MET A 58 14.43 4.66 -0.63
N THR A 59 14.85 5.66 0.14
CA THR A 59 15.92 5.50 1.14
C THR A 59 15.47 4.60 2.30
N GLU A 60 14.30 4.87 2.88
CA GLU A 60 13.81 4.11 4.02
C GLU A 60 13.52 2.65 3.67
N ILE A 61 12.94 2.39 2.49
CA ILE A 61 12.61 1.02 2.08
C ILE A 61 13.83 0.35 1.43
N GLY A 62 14.39 0.95 0.39
CA GLY A 62 15.42 0.33 -0.45
C GLY A 62 16.83 0.32 0.13
N VAL A 63 17.13 1.20 1.09
CA VAL A 63 18.46 1.30 1.71
C VAL A 63 18.42 0.85 3.17
N ARG A 64 17.56 1.45 4.01
CA ARG A 64 17.55 1.17 5.44
C ARG A 64 17.10 -0.25 5.77
N LEU A 65 15.93 -0.69 5.29
CA LEU A 65 15.40 -2.03 5.61
C LEU A 65 16.36 -3.15 5.15
N ARG A 66 16.96 -3.03 3.97
CA ARG A 66 18.00 -3.95 3.48
C ARG A 66 19.18 -4.08 4.46
N GLY A 67 19.61 -2.97 5.06
CA GLY A 67 20.77 -2.94 5.96
C GLY A 67 20.48 -3.43 7.37
N GLN A 68 19.21 -3.48 7.79
CA GLN A 68 18.83 -3.69 9.19
C GLN A 68 18.03 -4.97 9.44
N ALA A 69 17.21 -5.42 8.49
CA ALA A 69 16.31 -6.53 8.70
C ALA A 69 17.03 -7.89 8.52
N GLY A 70 17.13 -8.66 9.60
CA GLY A 70 17.76 -9.97 9.65
C GLY A 70 16.80 -11.14 9.39
N PRO A 71 17.30 -12.39 9.35
CA PRO A 71 16.49 -13.58 9.03
C PRO A 71 15.28 -13.82 9.94
N ASP A 72 15.40 -13.52 11.23
CA ASP A 72 14.32 -13.73 12.19
C ASP A 72 13.33 -12.56 12.28
N ASP A 73 13.57 -11.49 11.52
CA ASP A 73 12.80 -10.26 11.56
C ASP A 73 11.57 -10.29 10.66
N VAL A 74 10.62 -9.42 10.99
CA VAL A 74 9.46 -9.13 10.15
C VAL A 74 9.58 -7.71 9.64
N VAL A 75 9.28 -7.50 8.37
CA VAL A 75 9.21 -6.18 7.75
C VAL A 75 7.76 -5.86 7.42
N LEU A 76 7.30 -4.68 7.82
CA LEU A 76 6.04 -4.09 7.38
C LEU A 76 6.31 -2.83 6.55
N ILE A 77 5.79 -2.81 5.33
CA ILE A 77 5.69 -1.60 4.51
C ILE A 77 4.22 -1.25 4.42
N TYR A 78 3.83 -0.08 4.88
CA TYR A 78 2.45 0.42 4.77
C TYR A 78 2.43 1.68 3.93
N PHE A 79 1.52 1.76 2.97
CA PHE A 79 1.32 2.95 2.14
C PHE A 79 -0.16 3.32 2.07
N ALA A 80 -0.50 4.53 2.50
CA ALA A 80 -1.78 5.17 2.21
C ALA A 80 -1.55 6.46 1.43
N GLY A 81 -2.26 6.60 0.31
CA GLY A 81 -2.09 7.74 -0.59
C GLY A 81 -2.68 7.46 -1.96
N HIS A 82 -2.44 8.36 -2.90
CA HIS A 82 -2.84 8.20 -4.29
C HIS A 82 -2.05 7.11 -5.01
N GLY A 83 -2.76 6.34 -5.82
CA GLY A 83 -2.20 5.54 -6.92
C GLY A 83 -2.60 6.14 -8.25
N SER A 84 -1.72 6.05 -9.24
CA SER A 84 -1.97 6.59 -10.57
C SER A 84 -1.61 5.56 -11.64
N PRO A 85 -2.56 5.09 -12.46
CA PRO A 85 -2.20 4.44 -13.70
C PRO A 85 -1.70 5.49 -14.70
N GLU A 86 -0.70 5.13 -15.48
CA GLU A 86 -0.14 5.93 -16.57
C GLU A 86 0.17 5.00 -17.76
N GLN A 87 0.31 5.56 -18.95
CA GLN A 87 0.62 4.77 -20.14
C GLN A 87 1.94 4.02 -19.93
N GLY A 88 1.91 2.71 -20.17
CA GLY A 88 3.08 1.85 -20.14
C GLY A 88 3.94 1.98 -21.39
N GLN A 89 4.90 1.07 -21.56
CA GLN A 89 5.84 1.10 -22.69
C GLN A 89 5.16 0.78 -24.02
N HIS A 90 4.18 -0.12 -23.99
CA HIS A 90 3.40 -0.53 -25.16
C HIS A 90 2.02 0.13 -25.19
N PRO A 91 1.39 0.26 -26.37
CA PRO A 91 0.09 0.92 -26.49
C PRO A 91 -1.02 0.37 -25.60
N ASP A 92 -1.00 -0.95 -25.36
CA ASP A 92 -1.99 -1.66 -24.55
C ASP A 92 -1.54 -1.86 -23.09
N ASP A 93 -0.35 -1.37 -22.74
CA ASP A 93 0.25 -1.52 -21.42
C ASP A 93 -0.07 -0.30 -20.53
N VAL A 94 -0.27 -0.56 -19.24
CA VAL A 94 -0.58 0.46 -18.23
C VAL A 94 0.35 0.27 -17.04
N ALA A 95 1.23 1.24 -16.84
CA ALA A 95 2.11 1.29 -15.70
C ALA A 95 1.38 1.84 -14.47
N ARG A 96 1.77 1.38 -13.28
CA ARG A 96 1.17 1.77 -12.00
C ARG A 96 2.16 2.54 -11.16
N TYR A 97 1.71 3.63 -10.57
CA TYR A 97 2.55 4.47 -9.73
C TYR A 97 1.94 4.71 -8.36
N LEU A 98 2.75 4.58 -7.31
CA LEU A 98 2.45 5.16 -5.99
C LEU A 98 2.87 6.62 -6.00
N VAL A 99 1.92 7.51 -5.76
CA VAL A 99 2.10 8.96 -5.86
C VAL A 99 2.66 9.47 -4.54
N THR A 100 3.81 10.11 -4.61
CA THR A 100 4.54 10.69 -3.47
C THR A 100 4.20 12.18 -3.31
N HIS A 101 4.57 12.79 -2.19
CA HIS A 101 4.29 14.20 -1.93
C HIS A 101 4.85 15.13 -3.02
N ASP A 102 6.06 14.83 -3.49
CA ASP A 102 6.80 15.58 -4.51
C ASP A 102 6.52 15.11 -5.94
N THR A 103 5.53 14.24 -6.15
CA THR A 103 5.11 13.85 -7.50
C THR A 103 4.57 15.07 -8.26
N GLU A 104 5.08 15.26 -9.47
CA GLU A 104 4.58 16.22 -10.45
C GLU A 104 3.61 15.51 -11.39
N LYS A 105 2.37 16.00 -11.50
CA LYS A 105 1.34 15.39 -12.34
C LYS A 105 1.74 15.32 -13.82
N SER A 106 2.58 16.26 -14.27
CA SER A 106 3.11 16.29 -15.64
C SER A 106 4.30 15.36 -15.87
N ASN A 107 4.86 14.76 -14.81
CA ASN A 107 6.08 13.95 -14.86
C ASN A 107 6.04 12.79 -13.85
N ILE A 108 4.95 12.02 -13.89
CA ILE A 108 4.69 10.91 -12.96
C ILE A 108 5.82 9.88 -13.00
N TYR A 109 6.28 9.51 -14.21
CA TYR A 109 7.37 8.55 -14.40
C TYR A 109 8.60 8.87 -13.53
N ALA A 110 9.08 10.12 -13.56
CA ALA A 110 10.29 10.50 -12.85
C ALA A 110 10.06 10.73 -11.35
N THR A 111 8.87 11.21 -10.97
CA THR A 111 8.64 11.79 -9.64
C THR A 111 7.75 10.93 -8.73
N ALA A 112 7.06 9.93 -9.25
CA ALA A 112 6.34 8.91 -8.48
C ALA A 112 7.14 7.60 -8.38
N ILE A 113 6.69 6.67 -7.55
CA ILE A 113 7.30 5.34 -7.42
C ILE A 113 6.60 4.40 -8.40
N ASP A 114 7.34 3.88 -9.37
CA ASP A 114 6.87 2.83 -10.26
C ASP A 114 6.64 1.56 -9.45
N PHE A 115 5.36 1.19 -9.31
CA PHE A 115 4.93 0.07 -8.48
C PHE A 115 5.58 -1.23 -8.93
N ASP A 116 5.55 -1.50 -10.22
CA ASP A 116 5.92 -2.81 -10.76
C ASP A 116 7.44 -3.02 -10.71
N SER A 117 8.21 -1.99 -11.07
CA SER A 117 9.66 -2.13 -11.09
C SER A 117 10.32 -1.89 -9.72
N GLU A 118 9.79 -1.00 -8.88
CA GLU A 118 10.43 -0.71 -7.58
C GLU A 118 10.05 -1.72 -6.49
N ILE A 119 8.83 -2.28 -6.49
CA ILE A 119 8.46 -3.27 -5.47
C ILE A 119 9.23 -4.57 -5.66
N ASN A 120 9.38 -5.04 -6.90
CA ASN A 120 10.24 -6.19 -7.21
C ASN A 120 11.66 -5.94 -6.70
N ARG A 121 12.23 -4.77 -7.00
CA ARG A 121 13.57 -4.38 -6.52
C ARG A 121 13.64 -4.28 -5.00
N TRP A 122 12.61 -3.78 -4.31
CA TRP A 122 12.59 -3.75 -2.85
C TRP A 122 12.57 -5.15 -2.26
N PHE A 123 11.74 -6.05 -2.80
CA PHE A 123 11.66 -7.42 -2.33
C PHE A 123 12.94 -8.21 -2.61
N GLU A 124 13.58 -8.03 -3.77
CA GLU A 124 14.90 -8.60 -4.04
C GLU A 124 15.97 -8.10 -3.07
N ARG A 125 15.87 -6.83 -2.64
CA ARG A 125 16.83 -6.22 -1.72
C ARG A 125 16.57 -6.57 -0.25
N ILE A 126 15.33 -6.87 0.11
CA ILE A 126 14.88 -7.24 1.45
C ILE A 126 14.61 -8.75 1.42
N ASP A 127 15.64 -9.54 1.14
CA ASP A 127 15.57 -10.99 0.91
C ASP A 127 15.87 -11.84 2.15
N ARG A 128 16.41 -11.23 3.20
CA ARG A 128 16.78 -11.90 4.45
C ARG A 128 15.59 -12.19 5.37
N PRO A 129 14.67 -11.25 5.63
CA PRO A 129 13.64 -11.44 6.65
C PRO A 129 12.71 -12.61 6.36
N LYS A 130 12.30 -13.34 7.40
CA LYS A 130 11.32 -14.43 7.28
C LYS A 130 9.96 -13.97 6.73
N LEU A 131 9.64 -12.68 6.86
CA LEU A 131 8.42 -12.10 6.33
C LEU A 131 8.63 -10.64 5.91
N VAL A 132 8.24 -10.31 4.70
CA VAL A 132 8.05 -8.94 4.21
C VAL A 132 6.59 -8.77 3.81
N LEU A 133 5.86 -7.97 4.58
CA LEU A 133 4.46 -7.65 4.32
C LEU A 133 4.34 -6.22 3.81
N MET A 134 3.73 -6.05 2.65
CA MET A 134 3.33 -4.75 2.13
C MET A 134 1.80 -4.59 2.19
N LEU A 135 1.32 -3.50 2.78
CA LEU A 135 -0.09 -3.14 2.87
C LEU A 135 -0.31 -1.83 2.11
N ILE A 136 -1.19 -1.83 1.11
CA ILE A 136 -1.40 -0.68 0.22
C ILE A 136 -2.86 -0.24 0.28
N ASP A 137 -3.10 0.92 0.85
CA ASP A 137 -4.38 1.61 0.85
C ASP A 137 -4.41 2.73 -0.19
N SER A 138 -4.49 2.30 -1.45
CA SER A 138 -4.44 3.12 -2.66
C SER A 138 -5.23 2.42 -3.78
N CYS A 139 -5.69 3.17 -4.81
CA CYS A 139 -6.27 2.58 -6.03
C CYS A 139 -5.46 2.93 -7.28
N PHE A 140 -5.47 2.01 -8.25
CA PHE A 140 -4.83 2.20 -9.56
C PHE A 140 -5.83 2.24 -10.73
N SER A 141 -7.14 2.19 -10.48
CA SER A 141 -8.16 2.12 -11.53
C SER A 141 -8.28 3.40 -12.38
N GLY A 142 -7.65 4.51 -11.99
CA GLY A 142 -7.66 5.77 -12.74
C GLY A 142 -9.01 6.48 -12.79
N GLY A 143 -10.00 6.00 -12.03
CA GLY A 143 -11.33 6.59 -11.94
C GLY A 143 -11.36 7.92 -11.19
N ALA A 144 -12.45 8.68 -11.37
CA ALA A 144 -12.68 9.89 -10.57
C ALA A 144 -13.16 9.52 -9.15
N GLY A 145 -12.47 10.00 -8.12
CA GLY A 145 -12.81 9.80 -6.71
C GLY A 145 -11.94 8.76 -6.00
N GLY A 146 -12.04 8.69 -4.67
CA GLY A 146 -11.19 7.82 -3.84
C GLY A 146 -9.71 8.21 -3.87
N ARG A 147 -8.83 7.20 -3.74
CA ARG A 147 -7.37 7.34 -3.69
C ARG A 147 -6.69 7.11 -5.05
N THR A 148 -7.28 7.59 -6.15
CA THR A 148 -6.67 7.48 -7.49
C THR A 148 -6.89 8.70 -8.37
N PHE A 149 -6.02 8.87 -9.37
CA PHE A 149 -6.22 9.74 -10.53
C PHE A 149 -5.49 9.16 -11.75
N MET A 150 -5.93 9.50 -12.96
CA MET A 150 -5.27 9.03 -14.19
C MET A 150 -4.11 9.96 -14.59
N GLY A 151 -2.99 9.36 -14.99
CA GLY A 151 -1.85 10.08 -15.55
C GLY A 151 -2.19 10.75 -16.89
N PRO A 152 -1.54 11.89 -17.22
CA PRO A 152 -1.90 12.69 -18.39
C PRO A 152 -1.75 11.95 -19.73
N GLU A 153 -0.77 11.07 -19.91
CA GLU A 153 -0.60 10.38 -21.21
C GLU A 153 -1.69 9.33 -21.42
N LEU A 154 -1.98 8.52 -20.41
CA LEU A 154 -3.08 7.56 -20.43
C LEU A 154 -4.42 8.27 -20.60
N GLN A 155 -4.61 9.41 -19.92
CA GLN A 155 -5.81 10.23 -20.06
C GLN A 155 -6.01 10.73 -21.50
N ARG A 156 -4.94 11.16 -22.18
CA ARG A 156 -5.00 11.55 -23.59
C ARG A 156 -5.37 10.39 -24.49
N ARG A 157 -4.71 9.23 -24.32
CA ARG A 157 -4.94 8.04 -25.16
C ARG A 157 -6.33 7.44 -25.00
N ARG A 158 -6.90 7.55 -23.80
CA ARG A 158 -8.26 7.06 -23.51
C ARG A 158 -9.34 8.12 -23.71
N ALA A 159 -9.02 9.30 -24.26
CA ALA A 159 -10.01 10.33 -24.52
C ALA A 159 -11.14 9.78 -25.41
N GLY A 160 -12.35 9.62 -24.84
CA GLY A 160 -13.51 9.05 -25.53
C GLY A 160 -13.73 7.54 -25.32
N SER A 161 -12.82 6.83 -24.64
CA SER A 161 -12.99 5.42 -24.25
C SER A 161 -13.44 5.29 -22.79
N ARG A 162 -14.44 4.45 -22.55
CA ARG A 162 -14.94 4.08 -21.21
C ARG A 162 -14.53 2.67 -20.78
N ALA A 163 -13.68 2.00 -21.54
CA ALA A 163 -13.24 0.66 -21.19
C ALA A 163 -12.52 0.68 -19.83
N PRO A 164 -12.71 -0.34 -18.97
CA PRO A 164 -12.00 -0.48 -17.71
C PRO A 164 -10.49 -0.65 -17.91
N ILE A 165 -9.70 -0.37 -16.87
CA ILE A 165 -8.24 -0.49 -16.90
C ILE A 165 -7.89 -1.82 -16.23
N SER A 166 -7.70 -2.87 -17.03
CA SER A 166 -7.24 -4.16 -16.49
C SER A 166 -5.81 -4.00 -15.98
N LEU A 167 -5.57 -4.29 -14.70
CA LEU A 167 -4.28 -4.08 -14.03
C LEU A 167 -3.87 -5.33 -13.23
N SER A 168 -3.45 -6.39 -13.91
CA SER A 168 -3.05 -7.65 -13.26
C SER A 168 -1.86 -7.47 -12.33
N LEU A 169 -2.01 -7.79 -11.04
CA LEU A 169 -0.89 -7.96 -10.11
C LEU A 169 -0.48 -9.43 -9.96
N ARG A 170 -1.11 -10.34 -10.71
CA ARG A 170 -0.92 -11.79 -10.59
C ARG A 170 0.42 -12.28 -11.16
N ASP A 171 1.03 -11.47 -12.00
CA ASP A 171 2.28 -11.81 -12.70
C ASP A 171 3.53 -11.44 -11.87
N LEU A 172 3.35 -10.89 -10.66
CA LEU A 172 4.43 -10.61 -9.74
C LEU A 172 4.91 -11.89 -9.04
N ASP A 173 6.09 -12.38 -9.42
CA ASP A 173 6.80 -13.40 -8.65
C ASP A 173 7.55 -12.75 -7.48
N LEU A 174 6.88 -12.69 -6.33
CA LEU A 174 7.45 -12.05 -5.14
C LEU A 174 8.49 -12.95 -4.45
N GLY A 175 8.43 -14.28 -4.64
CA GLY A 175 9.17 -15.26 -3.84
C GLY A 175 8.51 -15.62 -2.51
N GLU A 176 9.09 -16.60 -1.80
CA GLU A 176 8.58 -17.10 -0.51
C GLU A 176 8.77 -16.06 0.61
N GLY A 177 7.77 -15.92 1.49
CA GLY A 177 7.84 -15.02 2.65
C GLY A 177 7.53 -13.56 2.32
N LYS A 178 7.08 -13.26 1.11
CA LYS A 178 6.74 -11.90 0.66
C LYS A 178 5.27 -11.83 0.27
N LEU A 179 4.57 -10.89 0.88
CA LEU A 179 3.12 -10.73 0.71
C LEU A 179 2.78 -9.27 0.46
N ILE A 180 1.83 -9.05 -0.45
CA ILE A 180 1.23 -7.74 -0.71
C ILE A 180 -0.27 -7.86 -0.46
N ILE A 181 -0.85 -6.97 0.35
CA ILE A 181 -2.30 -6.84 0.49
C ILE A 181 -2.70 -5.44 0.02
N THR A 182 -3.54 -5.37 -1.00
CA THR A 182 -4.11 -4.12 -1.52
C THR A 182 -5.51 -3.89 -0.98
N ALA A 183 -5.89 -2.63 -0.79
CA ALA A 183 -7.20 -2.24 -0.28
C ALA A 183 -8.36 -2.52 -1.24
N CYS A 184 -8.10 -2.63 -2.54
CA CYS A 184 -9.10 -2.91 -3.55
C CYS A 184 -8.50 -3.71 -4.73
N GLY A 185 -9.37 -4.27 -5.55
CA GLY A 185 -9.02 -4.89 -6.82
C GLY A 185 -8.71 -3.90 -7.94
N GLU A 186 -8.38 -4.47 -9.09
CA GLU A 186 -7.77 -3.80 -10.25
C GLU A 186 -8.67 -2.72 -10.88
N ASP A 187 -9.99 -2.97 -10.90
CA ASP A 187 -11.02 -2.05 -11.42
C ASP A 187 -11.82 -1.35 -10.31
N GLU A 188 -11.37 -1.43 -9.07
CA GLU A 188 -12.13 -0.99 -7.91
C GLU A 188 -11.57 0.31 -7.31
N ARG A 189 -12.25 0.80 -6.27
CA ARG A 189 -11.87 2.03 -5.58
C ARG A 189 -11.58 1.72 -4.11
N ALA A 190 -10.40 2.11 -3.66
CA ALA A 190 -10.13 2.31 -2.24
C ALA A 190 -10.79 3.63 -1.79
N GLU A 191 -11.80 3.52 -0.93
CA GLU A 191 -12.60 4.65 -0.48
C GLU A 191 -12.06 5.30 0.81
N GLU A 192 -12.16 6.63 0.87
CA GLU A 192 -12.03 7.41 2.10
C GLU A 192 -13.42 7.81 2.59
N SER A 193 -13.75 7.45 3.84
CA SER A 193 -15.08 7.68 4.38
C SER A 193 -15.02 8.40 5.72
N ALA A 194 -15.69 9.56 5.80
CA ALA A 194 -15.85 10.30 7.04
C ALA A 194 -16.67 9.52 8.09
N VAL A 195 -17.50 8.56 7.66
CA VAL A 195 -18.28 7.69 8.56
C VAL A 195 -17.38 6.77 9.37
N VAL A 196 -16.31 6.27 8.75
CA VAL A 196 -15.31 5.42 9.42
C VAL A 196 -14.10 6.22 9.90
N GLY A 197 -13.97 7.48 9.47
CA GLY A 197 -12.88 8.38 9.84
C GLY A 197 -11.53 8.01 9.22
N GLY A 198 -11.53 7.34 8.07
CA GLY A 198 -10.33 6.73 7.49
C GLY A 198 -10.52 6.14 6.10
N GLY A 199 -9.47 5.51 5.59
CA GLY A 199 -9.57 4.52 4.51
C GLY A 199 -10.34 3.30 4.99
N VAL A 200 -11.29 2.80 4.20
CA VAL A 200 -12.17 1.69 4.62
C VAL A 200 -11.35 0.43 4.93
N PHE A 201 -10.33 0.14 4.11
CA PHE A 201 -9.41 -0.98 4.34
C PHE A 201 -8.65 -0.81 5.65
N THR A 202 -8.01 0.34 5.84
CA THR A 202 -7.23 0.61 7.06
C THR A 202 -8.08 0.59 8.32
N HIS A 203 -9.30 1.11 8.27
CA HIS A 203 -10.25 1.04 9.39
C HIS A 203 -10.49 -0.39 9.86
N PHE A 204 -10.80 -1.31 8.94
CA PHE A 204 -11.05 -2.70 9.30
C PHE A 204 -9.77 -3.46 9.63
N LEU A 205 -8.64 -3.11 9.02
CA LEU A 205 -7.32 -3.61 9.41
C LEU A 205 -6.99 -3.27 10.86
N ILE A 206 -7.22 -2.03 11.31
CA ILE A 206 -6.92 -1.60 12.69
C ILE A 206 -7.86 -2.24 13.69
N LYS A 207 -9.14 -2.46 13.34
CA LYS A 207 -10.06 -3.23 14.18
C LYS A 207 -9.60 -4.67 14.38
N GLY A 208 -8.96 -5.23 13.35
CA GLY A 208 -8.31 -6.53 13.43
C GLY A 208 -9.24 -7.72 13.65
N PRO A 209 -8.64 -8.89 13.94
CA PRO A 209 -9.37 -10.06 14.36
C PRO A 209 -9.80 -9.94 15.82
N ALA A 210 -10.81 -10.72 16.21
CA ALA A 210 -11.13 -10.88 17.63
C ALA A 210 -9.91 -11.46 18.37
N ALA A 211 -9.65 -11.01 19.60
CA ALA A 211 -8.51 -11.46 20.39
C ALA A 211 -8.49 -13.00 20.50
N THR A 212 -7.46 -13.63 19.93
CA THR A 212 -7.30 -15.09 19.90
C THR A 212 -6.54 -15.64 21.11
N GLY A 213 -5.92 -14.78 21.91
CA GLY A 213 -5.02 -15.16 23.01
C GLY A 213 -3.63 -15.63 22.54
N GLU A 214 -3.37 -15.64 21.23
CA GLU A 214 -2.07 -16.00 20.65
C GLU A 214 -1.15 -14.78 20.50
N ASN A 215 0.17 -14.98 20.60
CA ASN A 215 1.18 -13.93 20.41
C ASN A 215 1.34 -13.48 18.95
N THR A 216 0.75 -14.22 18.00
CA THR A 216 0.82 -13.93 16.57
C THR A 216 -0.52 -14.20 15.91
N VAL A 217 -0.80 -13.57 14.78
CA VAL A 217 -1.97 -13.84 13.94
C VAL A 217 -1.54 -14.44 12.61
N GLY A 218 -2.31 -15.39 12.07
CA GLY A 218 -2.12 -15.87 10.70
C GLY A 218 -2.57 -14.81 9.69
N LEU A 219 -1.68 -14.40 8.78
CA LEU A 219 -1.97 -13.32 7.83
C LEU A 219 -3.10 -13.63 6.86
N HIS A 220 -3.26 -14.90 6.47
CA HIS A 220 -4.37 -15.29 5.60
C HIS A 220 -5.73 -15.10 6.30
N SER A 221 -5.83 -15.54 7.56
CA SER A 221 -7.05 -15.37 8.37
C SER A 221 -7.36 -13.89 8.63
N LEU A 222 -6.33 -13.09 8.95
CA LEU A 222 -6.45 -11.63 9.07
C LEU A 222 -7.00 -11.03 7.77
N TYR A 223 -6.39 -11.37 6.63
CA TYR A 223 -6.82 -10.91 5.32
C TYR A 223 -8.28 -11.28 5.05
N GLU A 224 -8.68 -12.54 5.24
CA GLU A 224 -10.05 -12.98 4.97
C GLU A 224 -11.07 -12.20 5.79
N GLN A 225 -10.77 -11.94 7.06
CA GLN A 225 -11.65 -11.17 7.94
C GLN A 225 -11.73 -9.71 7.50
N VAL A 226 -10.59 -9.05 7.27
CA VAL A 226 -10.55 -7.66 6.80
C VAL A 226 -11.28 -7.54 5.46
N ALA A 227 -11.01 -8.43 4.52
CA ALA A 227 -11.65 -8.45 3.22
C ALA A 227 -13.17 -8.66 3.33
N ARG A 228 -13.63 -9.55 4.22
CA ARG A 228 -15.06 -9.72 4.50
C ARG A 228 -15.69 -8.43 5.01
N SER A 229 -15.11 -7.80 6.03
CA SER A 229 -15.65 -6.56 6.60
C SER A 229 -15.66 -5.38 5.60
N VAL A 230 -14.60 -5.25 4.79
CA VAL A 230 -14.53 -4.22 3.74
C VAL A 230 -15.61 -4.48 2.68
N ARG A 231 -15.80 -5.72 2.23
CA ARG A 231 -16.85 -6.07 1.27
C ARG A 231 -18.25 -5.83 1.81
N ASP A 232 -18.50 -6.21 3.06
CA ASP A 232 -19.82 -6.04 3.68
C ASP A 232 -20.15 -4.55 3.84
N TRP A 233 -19.17 -3.74 4.28
CA TRP A 233 -19.35 -2.30 4.43
C TRP A 233 -19.55 -1.59 3.08
N SER A 234 -18.71 -1.90 2.09
CA SER A 234 -18.74 -1.29 0.75
C SER A 234 -19.83 -1.85 -0.16
N ARG A 235 -20.62 -2.83 0.30
CA ARG A 235 -21.58 -3.58 -0.51
C ARG A 235 -20.93 -4.20 -1.76
N LYS A 236 -19.74 -4.78 -1.58
CA LYS A 236 -18.88 -5.43 -2.59
C LYS A 236 -18.26 -4.50 -3.63
N ASN A 237 -18.27 -3.19 -3.41
CA ASN A 237 -17.62 -2.22 -4.31
C ASN A 237 -16.10 -2.06 -4.04
N GLN A 238 -15.63 -2.58 -2.91
CA GLN A 238 -14.22 -2.63 -2.55
C GLN A 238 -13.87 -4.04 -2.05
N ASN A 239 -12.93 -4.70 -2.73
CA ASN A 239 -12.50 -6.06 -2.46
C ASN A 239 -10.98 -6.07 -2.28
N PRO A 240 -10.48 -6.13 -1.03
CA PRO A 240 -9.06 -6.29 -0.79
C PRO A 240 -8.52 -7.57 -1.44
N ILE A 241 -7.29 -7.53 -1.94
CA ILE A 241 -6.63 -8.67 -2.58
C ILE A 241 -5.28 -8.94 -1.91
N ILE A 242 -4.95 -10.22 -1.76
CA ILE A 242 -3.64 -10.68 -1.28
C ILE A 242 -2.86 -11.33 -2.43
N TYR A 243 -1.59 -10.98 -2.55
CA TYR A 243 -0.63 -11.52 -3.51
C TYR A 243 0.59 -12.09 -2.79
N GLY A 244 1.27 -13.03 -3.44
CA GLY A 244 2.47 -13.69 -2.93
C GLY A 244 2.20 -15.05 -2.27
N ARG A 245 3.26 -15.62 -1.69
CA ARG A 245 3.23 -16.94 -1.06
C ARG A 245 4.02 -16.93 0.24
N SER A 246 3.49 -17.63 1.23
CA SER A 246 4.22 -17.94 2.46
C SER A 246 3.57 -19.13 3.15
N SER A 247 4.36 -20.18 3.38
CA SER A 247 3.92 -21.46 3.94
C SER A 247 3.33 -21.31 5.35
N TYR A 248 3.76 -20.31 6.12
CA TYR A 248 3.29 -20.00 7.48
C TYR A 248 3.38 -18.51 7.82
N ALA A 249 2.83 -17.64 6.97
CA ALA A 249 2.86 -16.19 7.20
C ALA A 249 2.08 -15.80 8.46
N ARG A 250 2.81 -15.47 9.52
CA ARG A 250 2.27 -14.97 10.79
C ARG A 250 2.85 -13.61 11.13
N PHE A 251 2.00 -12.73 11.63
CA PHE A 251 2.37 -11.38 12.06
C PHE A 251 2.28 -11.29 13.59
N PRO A 252 3.12 -10.49 14.27
CA PRO A 252 2.95 -10.23 15.70
C PRO A 252 1.52 -9.79 16.02
N ASN A 253 0.93 -10.32 17.09
CA ASN A 253 -0.42 -9.95 17.46
C ASN A 253 -0.40 -8.55 18.09
N VAL A 254 -1.00 -7.59 17.39
CA VAL A 254 -1.08 -6.19 17.80
C VAL A 254 -2.53 -5.74 18.02
N TRP A 255 -3.51 -6.65 18.02
CA TRP A 255 -4.94 -6.34 18.14
C TRP A 255 -5.52 -6.67 19.50
#